data_AF-A0A944LL63-F1
#
_entry.id   AF-A0A944LL63-F1
#
_cell.length_a   1.000
_cell.length_b   1.000
_cell.length_c   1.000
_cell.angle_alpha   90.00
_cell.angle_beta   90.00
_cell.angle_gamma   90.00
#
_symmetry.space_group_name_H-M   'P 1'
#
loop_
_entity.id
_entity.type
_entity.pdbx_description
1 polymer ?
#
loop_
_entity_poly.entity_id
_entity_poly.type
_entity_poly.pdbx_seq_one_letter_code
_entity_poly.pdbx_strand_id
1 'polypeptide(L)'
;MNTHSRSNQPRKPVNNEVDDVVGTSLRTWISRRRLAGAAVAVAVLISATACGQSATSSKAAVASESPSSMATPTPTRTAPASSSCITESATEPYPPKVFICTKSDAGTLLWMEQSESKRVLDARAAAAKVAAEKAAADKAAQDAAAKAAQEQAAVEAARQQAAAEEAARQQQAAAAAAAVAAAAPAPKVQAPVQPAAPAAPSGCDPNYAGPCVPIASDVDCAGGSGNGPAYVRGPVTVVGSDIYGLDRDGDGVGCE
;
A
#
# COMPACT_ATOMS: atom_id res chain seq x y z
N MET A 1 29.23 -20.45 -64.26
CA MET A 1 28.29 -20.42 -65.39
C MET A 1 26.88 -20.80 -64.90
N ASN A 2 25.87 -20.17 -65.50
CA ASN A 2 24.40 -20.33 -65.39
C ASN A 2 23.71 -19.74 -64.14
N THR A 3 23.00 -18.59 -64.17
CA THR A 3 21.70 -18.21 -64.83
C THR A 3 20.52 -19.08 -64.38
N HIS A 4 19.31 -18.62 -64.00
CA HIS A 4 18.63 -17.31 -63.98
C HIS A 4 17.32 -17.45 -63.13
N SER A 5 16.77 -16.31 -62.68
CA SER A 5 15.33 -16.02 -62.54
C SER A 5 14.46 -16.71 -61.46
N ARG A 6 14.04 -15.91 -60.47
CA ARG A 6 12.60 -15.79 -60.17
C ARG A 6 12.26 -14.39 -59.66
N SER A 7 11.65 -13.62 -60.56
CA SER A 7 10.93 -12.38 -60.26
C SER A 7 9.67 -12.65 -59.43
N ASN A 8 9.21 -11.57 -58.79
CA ASN A 8 7.80 -11.17 -58.60
C ASN A 8 7.31 -11.11 -57.14
N GLN A 9 7.53 -9.97 -56.48
CA GLN A 9 6.72 -9.51 -55.34
C GLN A 9 5.86 -8.30 -55.77
N PRO A 10 4.54 -8.32 -55.55
CA PRO A 10 3.75 -7.11 -55.54
C PRO A 10 3.37 -6.66 -54.11
N ARG A 11 3.82 -5.44 -53.80
CA ARG A 11 3.17 -4.30 -53.12
C ARG A 11 2.41 -4.51 -51.79
N LYS A 12 2.89 -3.80 -50.77
CA LYS A 12 2.16 -3.34 -49.58
C LYS A 12 0.93 -2.49 -49.97
N PRO A 13 -0.16 -2.52 -49.19
CA PRO A 13 -1.02 -1.36 -49.02
C PRO A 13 -0.68 -0.61 -47.73
N VAL A 14 -0.39 0.68 -47.89
CA VAL A 14 -0.58 1.73 -46.89
C VAL A 14 -2.07 2.04 -46.89
N ASN A 15 -2.71 2.10 -45.73
CA ASN A 15 -3.93 2.90 -45.56
C ASN A 15 -4.03 3.42 -44.12
N ASN A 16 -4.26 4.72 -44.08
CA ASN A 16 -4.40 5.61 -42.95
C ASN A 16 -5.78 5.47 -42.27
N GLU A 17 -5.77 5.76 -40.97
CA GLU A 17 -6.76 6.57 -40.22
C GLU A 17 -8.23 6.14 -40.18
N VAL A 18 -8.69 5.80 -38.97
CA VAL A 18 -9.94 6.32 -38.39
C VAL A 18 -9.84 6.23 -36.86
N ASP A 19 -9.71 7.40 -36.24
CA ASP A 19 -10.20 7.70 -34.90
C ASP A 19 -11.64 7.21 -34.75
N ASP A 20 -11.91 6.40 -33.73
CA ASP A 20 -13.26 6.33 -33.16
C ASP A 20 -13.19 6.31 -31.63
N VAL A 21 -13.46 7.50 -31.11
CA VAL A 21 -13.75 7.82 -29.72
C VAL A 21 -15.08 7.18 -29.35
N VAL A 22 -15.05 6.08 -28.61
CA VAL A 22 -16.19 5.66 -27.78
C VAL A 22 -15.68 5.32 -26.38
N GLY A 23 -15.56 6.37 -25.58
CA GLY A 23 -15.43 6.27 -24.12
C GLY A 23 -16.75 5.80 -23.52
N THR A 24 -16.88 4.49 -23.30
CA THR A 24 -17.95 3.93 -22.48
C THR A 24 -17.63 4.16 -21.01
N SER A 25 -18.15 5.28 -20.51
CA SER A 25 -18.10 5.70 -19.11
C SER A 25 -18.95 4.77 -18.24
N LEU A 26 -18.36 3.69 -17.70
CA LEU A 26 -18.96 2.95 -16.59
C LEU A 26 -18.62 3.67 -15.28
N ARG A 27 -19.47 4.62 -14.88
CA ARG A 27 -19.51 5.17 -13.53
C ARG A 27 -19.92 4.07 -12.55
N THR A 28 -18.93 3.50 -11.88
CA THR A 28 -19.12 2.54 -10.80
C THR A 28 -19.54 3.28 -9.54
N TRP A 29 -20.78 3.08 -9.11
CA TRP A 29 -21.34 3.62 -7.87
C TRP A 29 -20.92 2.72 -6.70
N ILE A 30 -19.80 3.02 -6.06
CA ILE A 30 -19.31 2.28 -4.89
C ILE A 30 -19.88 2.91 -3.62
N SER A 31 -20.98 2.34 -3.14
CA SER A 31 -21.50 2.58 -1.79
C SER A 31 -20.58 1.90 -0.77
N ARG A 32 -19.82 2.70 -0.02
CA ARG A 32 -19.03 2.24 1.13
C ARG A 32 -19.95 1.99 2.32
N ARG A 33 -20.14 0.72 2.70
CA ARG A 33 -20.57 0.36 4.07
C ARG A 33 -19.42 -0.34 4.77
N ARG A 34 -18.76 0.40 5.66
CA ARG A 34 -17.88 -0.16 6.68
C ARG A 34 -18.76 -0.81 7.74
N LEU A 35 -18.55 -2.10 8.01
CA LEU A 35 -19.05 -2.72 9.23
C LEU A 35 -17.87 -3.35 9.95
N ALA A 36 -17.67 -2.84 11.16
CA ALA A 36 -16.66 -3.20 12.13
C ALA A 36 -16.87 -4.65 12.60
N GLY A 37 -15.75 -5.29 12.92
CA GLY A 37 -15.71 -6.64 13.46
C GLY A 37 -16.30 -6.71 14.86
N ALA A 38 -17.01 -7.81 15.12
CA ALA A 38 -17.32 -8.27 16.46
C ALA A 38 -16.78 -9.70 16.58
N ALA A 39 -15.73 -9.85 17.38
CA ALA A 39 -15.24 -11.13 17.84
C ALA A 39 -16.26 -11.69 18.85
N VAL A 40 -16.82 -12.86 18.59
CA VAL A 40 -17.68 -13.57 19.54
C VAL A 40 -16.97 -14.84 19.96
N ALA A 41 -16.53 -14.85 21.22
CA ALA A 41 -15.98 -16.00 21.90
C ALA A 41 -17.06 -17.08 22.05
N VAL A 42 -16.76 -18.30 21.61
CA VAL A 42 -17.63 -19.47 21.74
C VAL A 42 -17.44 -20.07 23.14
N ALA A 43 -18.43 -19.89 24.01
CA ALA A 43 -18.52 -20.63 25.26
C ALA A 43 -19.34 -21.91 25.04
N VAL A 44 -18.65 -23.05 25.09
CA VAL A 44 -19.24 -24.39 25.04
C VAL A 44 -19.83 -24.71 26.41
N LEU A 45 -21.16 -24.82 26.51
CA LEU A 45 -21.86 -25.35 27.68
C LEU A 45 -22.31 -26.79 27.39
N ILE A 46 -21.64 -27.74 28.04
CA ILE A 46 -21.99 -29.16 28.06
C ILE A 46 -22.96 -29.35 29.23
N SER A 47 -24.22 -29.67 28.95
CA SER A 47 -25.17 -30.13 29.97
C SER A 47 -25.48 -31.61 29.74
N ALA A 48 -24.84 -32.45 30.55
CA ALA A 48 -25.20 -33.85 30.76
C ALA A 48 -26.50 -33.92 31.57
N THR A 49 -27.52 -34.60 31.06
CA THR A 49 -28.71 -34.96 31.85
C THR A 49 -28.91 -36.47 31.73
N ALA A 50 -28.56 -37.18 32.80
CA ALA A 50 -28.77 -38.61 32.96
C ALA A 50 -29.94 -38.87 33.92
N CYS A 51 -30.73 -39.89 33.55
CA CYS A 51 -31.57 -40.79 34.36
C CYS A 51 -32.32 -40.30 35.60
N GLY A 52 -33.63 -40.59 35.64
CA GLY A 52 -34.42 -40.62 36.86
C GLY A 52 -35.79 -41.27 36.64
N GLN A 53 -35.88 -42.57 36.90
CA GLN A 53 -37.09 -43.38 36.90
C GLN A 53 -37.90 -43.23 38.19
N SER A 54 -39.22 -43.40 38.05
CA SER A 54 -40.18 -44.00 38.99
C SER A 54 -40.67 -43.20 40.22
N ALA A 55 -41.98 -42.92 40.22
CA ALA A 55 -42.88 -43.11 41.36
C ALA A 55 -44.35 -43.18 40.86
N THR A 56 -44.96 -44.37 40.80
CA THR A 56 -46.01 -44.88 41.72
C THR A 56 -47.22 -43.98 41.98
N SER A 57 -48.36 -44.39 41.42
CA SER A 57 -49.71 -44.49 42.03
C SER A 57 -50.74 -44.38 40.90
N SER A 58 -51.54 -45.41 40.63
CA SER A 58 -52.79 -45.55 41.38
C SER A 58 -53.37 -46.96 41.30
N LYS A 59 -53.99 -47.28 42.43
CA LYS A 59 -54.75 -48.44 42.83
C LYS A 59 -56.14 -48.44 42.18
N ALA A 60 -56.54 -49.55 41.57
CA ALA A 60 -57.94 -49.97 41.40
C ALA A 60 -57.92 -51.49 41.12
N ALA A 61 -58.18 -52.30 42.14
CA ALA A 61 -59.48 -52.89 42.42
C ALA A 61 -59.86 -53.95 41.37
N VAL A 62 -59.70 -55.19 41.82
CA VAL A 62 -60.11 -56.43 41.17
C VAL A 62 -61.62 -56.44 40.91
N ALA A 63 -62.01 -56.80 39.69
CA ALA A 63 -63.30 -57.39 39.39
C ALA A 63 -63.06 -58.48 38.35
N SER A 64 -63.21 -59.71 38.81
CA SER A 64 -63.12 -60.95 38.03
C SER A 64 -64.53 -61.27 37.54
N GLU A 65 -64.84 -60.99 36.27
CA GLU A 65 -65.99 -61.56 35.59
C GLU A 65 -65.60 -61.95 34.15
N SER A 66 -65.70 -63.25 33.90
CA SER A 66 -65.86 -63.93 32.60
C SER A 66 -67.20 -64.66 32.74
N PRO A 67 -68.08 -64.77 31.73
CA PRO A 67 -67.73 -64.99 30.32
C PRO A 67 -68.61 -64.22 29.32
N SER A 68 -68.26 -64.30 28.02
CA SER A 68 -69.19 -64.62 26.92
C SER A 68 -68.64 -64.11 25.59
N SER A 69 -68.36 -65.04 24.69
CA SER A 69 -67.97 -64.79 23.31
C SER A 69 -69.16 -64.22 22.53
N MET A 70 -69.24 -62.90 22.43
CA MET A 70 -70.07 -62.22 21.43
C MET A 70 -69.16 -61.38 20.54
N ALA A 71 -69.37 -61.53 19.24
CA ALA A 71 -68.53 -60.98 18.17
C ALA A 71 -68.21 -59.49 18.38
N THR A 72 -66.93 -59.20 18.57
CA THR A 72 -66.36 -57.85 18.54
C THR A 72 -66.67 -57.21 17.18
N PRO A 73 -67.34 -56.04 17.10
CA PRO A 73 -67.27 -55.26 15.89
C PRO A 73 -65.80 -54.88 15.69
N THR A 74 -65.17 -55.32 14.61
CA THR A 74 -63.83 -54.90 14.20
C THR A 74 -63.73 -53.38 14.39
N PRO A 75 -62.87 -52.86 15.29
CA PRO A 75 -62.77 -51.43 15.47
C PRO A 75 -62.35 -50.85 14.12
N THR A 76 -63.22 -50.02 13.53
CA THR A 76 -62.85 -49.23 12.36
C THR A 76 -61.70 -48.34 12.81
N ARG A 77 -60.47 -48.76 12.48
CA ARG A 77 -59.25 -48.01 12.79
C ARG A 77 -59.48 -46.56 12.35
N THR A 78 -59.29 -45.58 13.23
CA THR A 78 -59.43 -44.17 12.83
C THR A 78 -58.21 -43.77 12.00
N ALA A 79 -58.39 -43.04 10.90
CA ALA A 79 -57.29 -42.61 10.04
C ALA A 79 -56.29 -41.75 10.84
N PRO A 80 -54.97 -41.97 10.73
CA PRO A 80 -53.97 -41.26 11.51
C PRO A 80 -53.68 -39.84 11.00
N ALA A 81 -54.55 -39.25 10.17
CA ALA A 81 -54.32 -37.95 9.55
C ALA A 81 -53.89 -36.89 10.58
N SER A 82 -52.82 -36.16 10.30
CA SER A 82 -52.23 -35.12 11.18
C SER A 82 -51.73 -35.60 12.55
N SER A 83 -51.65 -36.90 12.81
CA SER A 83 -50.99 -37.44 14.01
C SER A 83 -49.47 -37.53 13.81
N SER A 84 -48.72 -37.46 14.91
CA SER A 84 -47.26 -37.58 14.90
C SER A 84 -46.81 -38.98 14.49
N CYS A 85 -45.75 -39.06 13.71
CA CYS A 85 -45.11 -40.31 13.31
C CYS A 85 -43.61 -40.28 13.62
N ILE A 86 -43.00 -41.46 13.75
CA ILE A 86 -41.61 -41.60 14.24
C ILE A 86 -40.63 -41.74 13.07
N THR A 87 -41.03 -42.46 12.03
CA THR A 87 -40.15 -42.83 10.92
C THR A 87 -40.54 -42.05 9.67
N GLU A 88 -39.69 -41.12 9.23
CA GLU A 88 -39.88 -40.38 7.99
C GLU A 88 -40.03 -41.33 6.79
N SER A 89 -40.95 -41.02 5.88
CA SER A 89 -41.33 -41.83 4.72
C SER A 89 -41.98 -43.19 5.04
N ALA A 90 -42.32 -43.48 6.29
CA ALA A 90 -43.17 -44.65 6.61
C ALA A 90 -44.52 -44.52 5.92
N THR A 91 -45.02 -45.62 5.36
CA THR A 91 -46.29 -45.66 4.61
C THR A 91 -47.26 -46.60 5.31
N GLU A 92 -48.51 -46.16 5.49
CA GLU A 92 -49.56 -46.95 6.11
C GLU A 92 -50.83 -46.93 5.25
N PRO A 93 -51.27 -48.10 4.74
CA PRO A 93 -52.49 -48.19 3.94
C PRO A 93 -53.73 -48.07 4.83
N TYR A 94 -54.65 -47.19 4.44
CA TYR A 94 -55.95 -47.01 5.08
C TYR A 94 -57.03 -46.92 3.99
N PRO A 95 -57.54 -48.06 3.47
CA PRO A 95 -58.38 -48.08 2.28
C PRO A 95 -59.58 -47.13 2.41
N PRO A 96 -59.85 -46.27 1.40
CA PRO A 96 -59.24 -46.22 0.06
C PRO A 96 -57.99 -45.33 -0.07
N LYS A 97 -57.43 -44.83 1.04
CA LYS A 97 -56.32 -43.87 1.08
C LYS A 97 -55.02 -44.51 1.55
N VAL A 98 -53.92 -43.80 1.34
CA VAL A 98 -52.59 -44.16 1.87
C VAL A 98 -52.05 -42.94 2.60
N PHE A 99 -51.56 -43.16 3.82
CA PHE A 99 -50.90 -42.11 4.60
C PHE A 99 -49.39 -42.33 4.56
N ILE A 100 -48.63 -41.25 4.43
CA ILE A 100 -47.18 -41.24 4.45
C ILE A 100 -46.74 -40.30 5.58
N CYS A 101 -45.82 -40.77 6.41
CA CYS A 101 -45.16 -39.97 7.42
C CYS A 101 -44.21 -38.99 6.74
N THR A 102 -44.59 -37.72 6.68
CA THR A 102 -43.81 -36.69 5.98
C THR A 102 -43.46 -35.58 6.95
N LYS A 103 -42.23 -35.07 6.84
CA LYS A 103 -41.83 -33.88 7.59
C LYS A 103 -42.64 -32.69 7.09
N SER A 104 -43.33 -31.98 7.96
CA SER A 104 -44.04 -30.73 7.68
C SER A 104 -43.07 -29.54 7.63
N ASP A 105 -43.50 -28.39 7.11
CA ASP A 105 -42.61 -27.22 6.92
C ASP A 105 -42.13 -26.62 8.25
N ALA A 106 -42.84 -26.91 9.34
CA ALA A 106 -42.41 -26.63 10.71
C ALA A 106 -41.31 -27.59 11.21
N GLY A 107 -40.93 -28.61 10.44
CA GLY A 107 -39.90 -29.59 10.77
C GLY A 107 -40.39 -30.83 11.55
N THR A 108 -41.69 -30.95 11.81
CA THR A 108 -42.30 -32.06 12.56
C THR A 108 -42.78 -33.18 11.64
N LEU A 109 -42.58 -34.45 12.02
CA LEU A 109 -43.09 -35.61 11.29
C LEU A 109 -44.57 -35.87 11.58
N LEU A 110 -45.40 -35.81 10.55
CA LEU A 110 -46.85 -36.02 10.64
C LEU A 110 -47.33 -36.99 9.56
N TRP A 111 -48.35 -37.79 9.87
CA TRP A 111 -49.05 -38.61 8.88
C TRP A 111 -49.90 -37.73 7.97
N MET A 112 -49.55 -37.69 6.67
CA MET A 112 -50.24 -36.93 5.63
C MET A 112 -50.78 -37.89 4.57
N GLU A 113 -51.86 -37.52 3.88
CA GLU A 113 -52.32 -38.32 2.74
C GLU A 113 -51.26 -38.30 1.62
N GLN A 114 -51.17 -39.38 0.83
CA GLN A 114 -50.15 -39.53 -0.22
C GLN A 114 -50.06 -38.33 -1.17
N SER A 115 -51.18 -37.74 -1.60
CA SER A 115 -51.16 -36.56 -2.47
C SER A 115 -50.64 -35.30 -1.77
N GLU A 116 -50.93 -35.11 -0.49
CA GLU A 116 -50.41 -34.00 0.31
C GLU A 116 -48.92 -34.17 0.59
N SER A 117 -48.51 -35.38 0.95
CA SER A 117 -47.09 -35.75 1.11
C SER A 117 -46.30 -35.45 -0.16
N LYS A 118 -46.79 -35.86 -1.32
CA LYS A 118 -46.15 -35.57 -2.61
C LYS A 118 -46.02 -34.06 -2.85
N ARG A 119 -47.08 -33.28 -2.60
CA ARG A 119 -47.03 -31.82 -2.76
C ARG A 119 -45.96 -31.18 -1.87
N VAL A 120 -45.85 -31.60 -0.61
CA VAL A 120 -44.85 -31.07 0.33
C VAL A 120 -43.43 -31.42 -0.13
N LEU A 121 -43.20 -32.66 -0.56
CA LEU A 121 -41.88 -33.09 -1.05
C LEU A 121 -41.48 -32.36 -2.35
N ASP A 122 -42.40 -32.23 -3.30
CA ASP A 122 -42.16 -31.52 -4.56
C ASP A 122 -41.89 -30.02 -4.30
N ALA A 123 -42.64 -29.38 -3.38
CA ALA A 123 -42.43 -27.99 -2.99
C ALA A 123 -41.05 -27.77 -2.36
N ARG A 124 -40.58 -28.72 -1.54
CA ARG A 124 -39.24 -28.67 -0.94
C ARG A 124 -38.14 -28.90 -1.95
N ALA A 125 -38.33 -29.83 -2.87
CA ALA A 125 -37.38 -30.04 -3.95
C ALA A 125 -37.25 -28.77 -4.80
N ALA A 126 -38.35 -28.10 -5.11
CA ALA A 126 -38.35 -26.81 -5.79
C ALA A 126 -37.65 -25.72 -4.98
N ALA A 127 -37.97 -25.59 -3.69
CA ALA A 127 -37.31 -24.62 -2.80
C ALA A 127 -35.80 -24.89 -2.64
N ALA A 128 -35.40 -26.16 -2.53
CA ALA A 128 -34.00 -26.56 -2.46
C ALA A 128 -33.25 -26.23 -3.75
N LYS A 129 -33.87 -26.42 -4.92
CA LYS A 129 -33.29 -26.01 -6.20
C LYS A 129 -33.06 -24.50 -6.26
N VAL A 130 -34.06 -23.70 -5.89
CA VAL A 130 -33.94 -22.23 -5.84
C VAL A 130 -32.86 -21.80 -4.85
N ALA A 131 -32.79 -22.44 -3.68
CA ALA A 131 -31.76 -22.17 -2.69
C ALA A 131 -30.35 -22.53 -3.21
N ALA A 132 -30.21 -23.65 -3.93
CA ALA A 132 -28.94 -24.05 -4.54
C ALA A 132 -28.50 -23.08 -5.65
N GLU A 133 -29.42 -22.64 -6.51
CA GLU A 133 -29.16 -21.62 -7.54
C GLU A 133 -28.74 -20.29 -6.91
N LYS A 134 -29.42 -19.85 -5.84
CA LYS A 134 -29.03 -18.67 -5.08
C LYS A 134 -27.64 -18.83 -4.45
N ALA A 135 -27.36 -19.97 -3.83
CA ALA A 135 -26.05 -20.25 -3.24
C ALA A 135 -24.93 -20.26 -4.29
N ALA A 136 -25.19 -20.79 -5.48
CA ALA A 136 -24.26 -20.75 -6.60
C ALA A 136 -24.01 -19.32 -7.09
N ALA A 137 -25.06 -18.50 -7.18
CA ALA A 137 -24.94 -17.08 -7.54
C ALA A 137 -24.17 -16.27 -6.48
N ASP A 138 -24.45 -16.50 -5.19
CA ASP A 138 -23.74 -15.86 -4.08
C ASP A 138 -22.25 -16.25 -4.08
N LYS A 139 -21.94 -17.53 -4.31
CA LYS A 139 -20.55 -17.99 -4.44
C LYS A 139 -19.85 -17.37 -5.65
N ALA A 140 -20.52 -17.30 -6.80
CA ALA A 140 -19.96 -16.65 -7.99
C ALA A 140 -19.68 -15.16 -7.74
N ALA A 141 -20.56 -14.47 -7.01
CA ALA A 141 -20.34 -13.07 -6.62
C ALA A 141 -19.16 -12.90 -5.66
N GLN A 142 -19.00 -13.81 -4.68
CA GLN A 142 -17.85 -13.82 -3.77
C GLN A 142 -16.53 -14.09 -4.50
N ASP A 143 -16.50 -15.08 -5.41
CA ASP A 143 -15.33 -15.40 -6.21
C ASP A 143 -14.94 -14.22 -7.12
N ALA A 144 -15.92 -13.54 -7.73
CA ALA A 144 -15.69 -12.33 -8.52
C ALA A 144 -15.15 -11.16 -7.67
N ALA A 145 -15.71 -10.94 -6.46
CA ALA A 145 -15.23 -9.92 -5.54
C ALA A 145 -13.80 -10.19 -5.05
N ALA A 146 -13.47 -11.46 -4.77
CA ALA A 146 -12.12 -11.86 -4.39
C ALA A 146 -11.11 -11.60 -5.51
N LYS A 147 -11.46 -11.94 -6.77
CA LYS A 147 -10.63 -11.64 -7.93
C LYS A 147 -10.42 -10.14 -8.12
N ALA A 148 -11.48 -9.34 -8.00
CA ALA A 148 -11.37 -7.88 -8.10
C ALA A 148 -10.49 -7.29 -6.97
N ALA A 149 -10.58 -7.83 -5.75
CA ALA A 149 -9.73 -7.41 -4.65
C ALA A 149 -8.25 -7.76 -4.88
N GLN A 150 -7.96 -8.94 -5.43
CA GLN A 150 -6.59 -9.33 -5.81
C GLN A 150 -6.01 -8.43 -6.90
N GLU A 151 -6.81 -8.07 -7.90
CA GLU A 151 -6.39 -7.14 -8.96
C GLU A 151 -6.11 -5.73 -8.40
N GLN A 152 -6.96 -5.22 -7.52
CA GLN A 152 -6.71 -3.94 -6.84
C GLN A 152 -5.45 -3.99 -5.97
N ALA A 153 -5.24 -5.07 -5.23
CA ALA A 153 -4.03 -5.27 -4.43
C ALA A 153 -2.78 -5.34 -5.31
N ALA A 154 -2.85 -5.99 -6.48
CA ALA A 154 -1.75 -6.03 -7.43
C ALA A 154 -1.43 -4.64 -8.02
N VAL A 155 -2.45 -3.84 -8.33
CA VAL A 155 -2.28 -2.44 -8.78
C VAL A 155 -1.65 -1.58 -7.69
N GLU A 156 -2.07 -1.75 -6.43
CA GLU A 156 -1.48 -1.02 -5.32
C GLU A 156 -0.01 -1.43 -5.06
N ALA A 157 0.29 -2.73 -5.10
CA ALA A 157 1.66 -3.23 -5.02
C ALA A 157 2.54 -2.69 -6.15
N ALA A 158 2.04 -2.66 -7.40
CA ALA A 158 2.79 -2.08 -8.52
C ALA A 158 3.07 -0.59 -8.32
N ARG A 159 2.10 0.17 -7.77
CA ARG A 159 2.31 1.60 -7.42
C ARG A 159 3.36 1.78 -6.34
N GLN A 160 3.34 0.93 -5.31
CA GLN A 160 4.35 0.96 -4.24
C GLN A 160 5.74 0.62 -4.77
N GLN A 161 5.86 -0.36 -5.68
CA GLN A 161 7.12 -0.69 -6.33
C GLN A 161 7.64 0.46 -7.19
N ALA A 162 6.78 1.10 -7.99
CA ALA A 162 7.16 2.26 -8.79
C ALA A 162 7.63 3.44 -7.91
N ALA A 163 6.90 3.73 -6.82
CA ALA A 163 7.30 4.76 -5.86
C ALA A 163 8.62 4.43 -5.15
N ALA A 164 8.85 3.16 -4.82
CA ALA A 164 10.12 2.71 -4.24
C ALA A 164 11.29 2.84 -5.22
N GLU A 165 11.07 2.53 -6.51
CA GLU A 165 12.08 2.72 -7.54
C GLU A 165 12.40 4.20 -7.77
N GLU A 166 11.39 5.07 -7.79
CA GLU A 166 11.61 6.51 -7.89
C GLU A 166 12.37 7.06 -6.67
N ALA A 167 12.01 6.62 -5.46
CA ALA A 167 12.73 6.97 -4.24
C ALA A 167 14.19 6.48 -4.28
N ALA A 168 14.45 5.28 -4.78
CA ALA A 168 15.80 4.75 -4.96
C ALA A 168 16.61 5.58 -5.97
N ARG A 169 16.00 5.98 -7.09
CA ARG A 169 16.64 6.87 -8.08
C ARG A 169 16.97 8.23 -7.47
N GLN A 170 16.08 8.81 -6.67
CA GLN A 170 16.33 10.08 -5.98
C GLN A 170 17.46 9.97 -4.96
N GLN A 171 17.52 8.87 -4.19
CA GLN A 171 18.62 8.62 -3.25
C GLN A 171 19.96 8.47 -3.98
N GLN A 172 20.00 7.75 -5.10
CA GLN A 172 21.21 7.63 -5.92
C GLN A 172 21.63 8.98 -6.51
N ALA A 173 20.69 9.80 -7.00
CA ALA A 173 20.98 11.14 -7.50
C ALA A 173 21.52 12.07 -6.39
N ALA A 174 20.94 12.01 -5.18
CA ALA A 174 21.42 12.76 -4.03
C ALA A 174 22.82 12.31 -3.59
N ALA A 175 23.09 11.00 -3.57
CA ALA A 175 24.41 10.46 -3.28
C ALA A 175 25.44 10.87 -4.33
N ALA A 176 25.08 10.84 -5.61
CA ALA A 176 25.95 11.31 -6.70
C ALA A 176 26.22 12.82 -6.57
N ALA A 177 25.21 13.63 -6.27
CA ALA A 177 25.40 15.06 -6.02
C ALA A 177 26.30 15.35 -4.82
N ALA A 178 26.15 14.58 -3.73
CA ALA A 178 27.02 14.68 -2.56
C ALA A 178 28.47 14.27 -2.88
N ALA A 179 28.67 13.23 -3.70
CA ALA A 179 30.00 12.82 -4.14
C ALA A 179 30.67 13.89 -5.02
N VAL A 180 29.92 14.51 -5.94
CA VAL A 180 30.42 15.65 -6.76
C VAL A 180 30.78 16.84 -5.87
N ALA A 181 29.96 17.16 -4.87
CA ALA A 181 30.25 18.23 -3.92
C ALA A 181 31.50 17.93 -3.07
N ALA A 182 31.72 16.68 -2.67
CA ALA A 182 32.92 16.26 -1.93
C ALA A 182 34.19 16.26 -2.80
N ALA A 183 34.06 16.00 -4.10
CA ALA A 183 35.18 16.04 -5.06
C ALA A 183 35.49 17.44 -5.60
N ALA A 184 34.62 18.43 -5.33
CA ALA A 184 34.87 19.80 -5.74
C ALA A 184 36.16 20.31 -5.05
N PRO A 185 37.10 20.93 -5.78
CA PRO A 185 38.28 21.52 -5.18
C PRO A 185 37.83 22.51 -4.11
N ALA A 186 38.48 22.49 -2.94
CA ALA A 186 38.22 23.45 -1.88
C ALA A 186 38.12 24.85 -2.50
N PRO A 187 37.07 25.65 -2.18
CA PRO A 187 37.04 27.02 -2.62
C PRO A 187 38.40 27.59 -2.25
N LYS A 188 39.17 28.05 -3.24
CA LYS A 188 40.44 28.72 -2.96
C LYS A 188 40.06 29.77 -1.94
N VAL A 189 40.52 29.57 -0.70
CA VAL A 189 40.47 30.61 0.32
C VAL A 189 41.13 31.76 -0.42
N GLN A 190 40.34 32.75 -0.84
CA GLN A 190 40.90 34.01 -1.25
C GLN A 190 41.74 34.35 -0.03
N ALA A 191 43.07 34.30 -0.20
CA ALA A 191 43.97 34.66 0.87
C ALA A 191 43.39 35.93 1.46
N PRO A 192 43.20 36.02 2.80
CA PRO A 192 42.69 37.25 3.39
C PRO A 192 43.51 38.34 2.74
N VAL A 193 42.83 39.21 1.98
CA VAL A 193 43.46 40.36 1.37
C VAL A 193 44.10 41.05 2.57
N GLN A 194 45.42 40.90 2.70
CA GLN A 194 46.18 41.72 3.62
C GLN A 194 45.71 43.12 3.30
N PRO A 195 45.27 43.92 4.29
CA PRO A 195 44.96 45.32 4.05
C PRO A 195 46.13 45.85 3.25
N ALA A 196 45.87 46.26 2.00
CA ALA A 196 46.90 46.85 1.18
C ALA A 196 47.55 47.92 2.05
N ALA A 197 48.87 47.81 2.27
CA ALA A 197 49.61 48.89 2.87
C ALA A 197 49.15 50.17 2.15
N PRO A 198 48.75 51.23 2.88
CA PRO A 198 48.18 52.42 2.27
C PRO A 198 49.11 52.82 1.13
N ALA A 199 48.56 52.86 -0.09
CA ALA A 199 49.35 53.17 -1.28
C ALA A 199 50.13 54.44 -0.98
N ALA A 200 51.46 54.32 -0.96
CA ALA A 200 52.33 55.48 -0.85
C ALA A 200 51.90 56.46 -1.95
N PRO A 201 51.84 57.78 -1.65
CA PRO A 201 51.45 58.76 -2.65
C PRO A 201 52.26 58.52 -3.91
N SER A 202 51.57 58.41 -5.05
CA SER A 202 52.14 58.00 -6.34
C SER A 202 53.43 58.76 -6.63
N GLY A 203 54.58 58.06 -6.60
CA GLY A 203 55.91 58.64 -6.80
C GLY A 203 56.87 58.52 -5.61
N CYS A 204 56.40 58.06 -4.44
CA CYS A 204 57.24 57.76 -3.29
C CYS A 204 57.53 56.26 -3.18
N ASP A 205 58.76 55.90 -2.79
CA ASP A 205 59.18 54.52 -2.62
C ASP A 205 58.56 53.89 -1.35
N PRO A 206 57.93 52.71 -1.44
CA PRO A 206 57.22 52.08 -0.32
C PRO A 206 58.15 51.47 0.74
N ASN A 207 59.45 51.35 0.49
CA ASN A 207 60.41 50.87 1.49
C ASN A 207 60.75 51.91 2.56
N TYR A 208 60.24 53.14 2.41
CA TYR A 208 60.52 54.26 3.30
C TYR A 208 59.22 54.92 3.78
N ALA A 209 59.20 55.36 5.03
CA ALA A 209 58.10 56.09 5.65
C ALA A 209 58.56 57.45 6.18
N GLY A 210 57.61 58.37 6.34
CA GLY A 210 57.88 59.76 6.72
C GLY A 210 57.94 60.66 5.47
N PRO A 211 59.05 61.37 5.20
CA PRO A 211 59.22 62.13 3.97
C PRO A 211 59.10 61.26 2.72
N CYS A 212 58.53 61.81 1.65
CA CYS A 212 58.44 61.12 0.36
C CYS A 212 59.85 60.93 -0.23
N VAL A 213 60.28 59.68 -0.33
CA VAL A 213 61.51 59.29 -1.06
C VAL A 213 61.15 59.09 -2.53
N PRO A 214 61.64 59.93 -3.47
CA PRO A 214 61.32 59.77 -4.89
C PRO A 214 61.83 58.45 -5.45
N ILE A 215 61.08 57.83 -6.37
CA ILE A 215 61.56 56.64 -7.08
C ILE A 215 62.55 57.09 -8.17
N ALA A 216 63.85 56.99 -7.89
CA ALA A 216 64.94 57.34 -8.80
C ALA A 216 66.00 56.22 -8.86
N SER A 217 67.03 56.38 -9.70
CA SER A 217 68.17 55.44 -9.75
C SER A 217 69.06 55.52 -8.50
N ASP A 218 69.09 56.68 -7.86
CA ASP A 218 69.85 56.97 -6.65
C ASP A 218 69.19 58.16 -5.93
N VAL A 219 69.10 58.11 -4.61
CA VAL A 219 68.51 59.17 -3.79
C VAL A 219 69.45 59.42 -2.63
N ASP A 220 69.85 60.68 -2.45
CA ASP A 220 70.79 61.09 -1.42
C ASP A 220 70.13 61.97 -0.34
N CYS A 221 70.73 62.02 0.84
CA CYS A 221 70.33 62.96 1.88
C CYS A 221 70.70 64.40 1.52
N ALA A 222 69.71 65.31 1.57
CA ALA A 222 69.91 66.72 1.23
C ALA A 222 70.84 67.41 2.23
N GLY A 223 72.00 67.89 1.74
CA GLY A 223 73.04 68.54 2.57
C GLY A 223 74.31 67.71 2.73
N GLY A 224 74.32 66.46 2.25
CA GLY A 224 75.52 65.62 2.17
C GLY A 224 76.29 65.77 0.85
N SER A 225 77.35 64.97 0.69
CA SER A 225 78.20 64.88 -0.52
C SER A 225 77.61 64.01 -1.64
N GLY A 226 76.28 63.86 -1.67
CA GLY A 226 75.57 63.03 -2.63
C GLY A 226 75.84 63.45 -4.08
N ASN A 227 75.73 62.51 -5.02
CA ASN A 227 75.83 62.76 -6.46
C ASN A 227 74.58 62.33 -7.21
N GLY A 228 73.56 61.86 -6.50
CA GLY A 228 72.34 61.32 -7.04
C GLY A 228 71.48 62.38 -7.74
N PRO A 229 70.61 61.96 -8.67
CA PRO A 229 69.67 62.84 -9.38
C PRO A 229 68.51 63.34 -8.49
N ALA A 230 68.34 62.77 -7.29
CA ALA A 230 67.26 63.12 -6.36
C ALA A 230 67.79 63.22 -4.92
N TYR A 231 67.15 64.08 -4.12
CA TYR A 231 67.51 64.29 -2.72
C TYR A 231 66.28 64.30 -1.82
N VAL A 232 66.41 63.74 -0.63
CA VAL A 232 65.37 63.75 0.41
C VAL A 232 65.79 64.62 1.60
N ARG A 233 64.84 65.33 2.22
CA ARG A 233 65.07 66.23 3.36
C ARG A 233 64.43 65.64 4.62
N GLY A 234 65.22 65.47 5.68
CA GLY A 234 64.77 65.07 7.01
C GLY A 234 64.82 63.56 7.25
N PRO A 235 64.63 63.12 8.50
CA PRO A 235 64.79 61.72 8.86
C PRO A 235 63.76 60.87 8.12
N VAL A 236 64.25 59.88 7.41
CA VAL A 236 63.46 58.91 6.66
C VAL A 236 63.49 57.60 7.43
N THR A 237 62.34 57.01 7.71
CA THR A 237 62.30 55.70 8.38
C THR A 237 62.31 54.59 7.35
N VAL A 238 63.24 53.65 7.47
CA VAL A 238 63.28 52.46 6.61
C VAL A 238 62.26 51.45 7.13
N VAL A 239 61.20 51.19 6.35
CA VAL A 239 60.14 50.22 6.70
C VAL A 239 60.26 48.90 5.93
N GLY A 240 61.06 48.89 4.86
CA GLY A 240 61.36 47.72 4.03
C GLY A 240 62.87 47.53 3.90
N SER A 241 63.35 47.46 2.66
CA SER A 241 64.78 47.37 2.37
C SER A 241 65.37 48.76 2.08
N ASP A 242 66.52 49.09 2.67
CA ASP A 242 67.25 50.31 2.31
C ASP A 242 67.96 50.15 0.96
N ILE A 243 67.22 50.40 -0.13
CA ILE A 243 67.72 50.25 -1.51
C ILE A 243 68.63 51.41 -1.95
N TYR A 244 68.51 52.57 -1.32
CA TYR A 244 69.26 53.79 -1.64
C TYR A 244 70.42 54.07 -0.66
N GLY A 245 70.57 53.26 0.40
CA GLY A 245 71.67 53.44 1.35
C GLY A 245 71.55 54.71 2.20
N LEU A 246 70.31 55.12 2.51
CA LEU A 246 70.02 56.32 3.30
C LEU A 246 70.33 56.12 4.79
N ASP A 247 70.24 54.88 5.28
CA ASP A 247 70.51 54.48 6.66
C ASP A 247 71.89 53.80 6.71
N ARG A 248 72.93 54.62 6.94
CA ARG A 248 74.32 54.16 6.84
C ARG A 248 74.79 53.37 8.05
N ASP A 249 74.18 53.59 9.22
CA ASP A 249 74.54 52.92 10.46
C ASP A 249 73.58 51.77 10.82
N GLY A 250 72.47 51.64 10.10
CA GLY A 250 71.54 50.51 10.15
C GLY A 250 70.57 50.59 11.31
N ASP A 251 70.28 51.78 11.82
CA ASP A 251 69.42 51.99 13.00
C ASP A 251 67.91 52.09 12.65
N GLY A 252 67.59 52.08 11.36
CA GLY A 252 66.24 52.19 10.80
C GLY A 252 65.81 53.62 10.47
N VAL A 253 66.67 54.61 10.69
CA VAL A 253 66.48 56.02 10.34
C VAL A 253 67.62 56.45 9.41
N GLY A 254 67.28 57.10 8.30
CA GLY A 254 68.25 57.67 7.38
C GLY A 254 68.13 59.18 7.28
N CYS A 255 69.22 59.83 6.84
CA CYS A 255 69.28 61.28 6.65
C CYS A 255 69.11 62.13 7.93
N GLU A 256 69.72 61.67 9.02
CA GLU A 256 70.00 62.42 10.26
C GLU A 256 70.97 63.61 10.11
#